data_AF-R9JSK8-F1
#
_entry.id   AF-R9JSK8-F1
#
_cell.length_a   1.000
_cell.length_b   1.000
_cell.length_c   1.000
_cell.angle_alpha   90.00
_cell.angle_beta   90.00
_cell.angle_gamma   90.00
#
_symmetry.space_group_name_H-M   'P 1'
#
loop_
_entity.id
_entity.type
_entity.pdbx_description
1 polymer ?
#
loop_
_entity_poly.entity_id
_entity_poly.type
_entity_poly.pdbx_seq_one_letter_code
_entity_poly.pdbx_strand_id
1 'polypeptide(L)'
;MDVRTQIINNVLEALVGMENVILDKVESVLHIQLKDYEIQERCTEVVLHDGSNLGFVRKFIATKRLEGKSEKTLEKYQMDLENLIGCLNKKLVEVETFNLRLYLSLYKENRKISNRTLDNIRKSISSFFSWLNDEGFISRNPARALKQIKYDKVVRKPFSAVDREKLKNACEFLRDLALTEFLYASG
;
A
#
# COMPACT_ATOMS: atom_id res chain seq x y z
N MET A 1 24.75 17.23 10.11
CA MET A 1 24.38 18.67 10.22
C MET A 1 22.87 18.74 10.10
N ASP A 2 22.20 19.62 10.85
CA ASP A 2 20.74 19.70 10.87
C ASP A 2 20.22 20.21 9.51
N VAL A 3 19.38 19.43 8.83
CA VAL A 3 18.82 19.74 7.50
C VAL A 3 18.11 21.10 7.51
N ARG A 4 17.55 21.48 8.66
CA ARG A 4 16.95 22.81 8.89
C ARG A 4 17.96 23.94 8.73
N THR A 5 19.13 23.81 9.33
CA THR A 5 20.18 24.84 9.25
C THR A 5 20.69 25.00 7.83
N GLN A 6 20.77 23.91 7.07
CA GLN A 6 21.18 23.95 5.67
C GLN A 6 20.14 24.68 4.79
N ILE A 7 18.85 24.44 5.01
CA ILE A 7 17.78 25.16 4.29
C ILE A 7 17.81 26.65 4.62
N ILE A 8 17.98 27.01 5.90
CA ILE A 8 18.05 28.41 6.34
C ILE A 8 19.25 29.11 5.70
N ASN A 9 20.43 28.49 5.73
CA ASN A 9 21.63 29.06 5.12
C ASN A 9 21.48 29.22 3.60
N ASN A 10 20.94 28.22 2.90
CA ASN A 10 20.71 28.32 1.45
C ASN A 10 19.72 29.46 1.09
N VAL A 11 18.69 29.67 1.91
CA VAL A 11 17.73 30.77 1.69
C VAL A 11 18.37 32.13 1.98
N LEU A 12 19.21 32.24 3.02
CA LEU A 12 19.94 33.46 3.33
C LEU A 12 20.97 33.81 2.24
N GLU A 13 21.68 32.80 1.71
CA GLU A 13 22.60 32.96 0.58
C GLU A 13 21.88 33.39 -0.71
N ALA A 14 20.66 32.90 -0.96
CA ALA A 14 19.85 33.31 -2.09
C ALA A 14 19.29 34.75 -1.97
N LEU A 15 19.28 35.32 -0.76
CA LEU A 15 18.79 36.67 -0.45
C LEU A 15 19.92 37.71 -0.29
N VAL A 16 21.15 37.36 -0.70
CA VAL A 16 22.30 38.27 -0.66
C VAL A 16 22.01 39.55 -1.46
N GLY A 17 22.03 40.70 -0.78
CA GLY A 17 21.75 42.02 -1.35
C GLY A 17 20.60 42.79 -0.70
N MET A 18 19.87 42.18 0.25
CA MET A 18 18.82 42.84 1.03
C MET A 18 19.36 43.44 2.34
N GLU A 19 18.60 44.38 2.93
CA GLU A 19 18.95 44.97 4.23
C GLU A 19 19.00 43.90 5.34
N ASN A 20 20.00 44.01 6.22
CA ASN A 20 20.21 43.07 7.34
C ASN A 20 18.97 42.92 8.24
N VAL A 21 18.17 43.98 8.39
CA VAL A 21 16.92 43.97 9.18
C VAL A 21 15.88 42.99 8.61
N ILE A 22 15.89 42.77 7.29
CA ILE A 22 14.97 41.84 6.61
C ILE A 22 15.50 40.41 6.75
N LEU A 23 16.82 40.22 6.65
CA LEU A 23 17.46 38.90 6.79
C LEU A 23 17.20 38.30 8.18
N ASP A 24 17.40 39.09 9.24
CA ASP A 24 17.17 38.63 10.63
C ASP A 24 15.71 38.22 10.90
N LYS A 25 14.76 38.96 10.30
CA LYS A 25 13.33 38.65 10.40
C LYS A 25 12.98 37.36 9.66
N VAL A 26 13.52 37.16 8.47
CA VAL A 26 13.28 35.95 7.65
C VAL A 26 13.87 34.72 8.34
N GLU A 27 15.10 34.82 8.87
CA GLU A 27 15.74 33.75 9.65
C GLU A 27 14.88 33.35 10.86
N SER A 28 14.41 34.34 11.63
CA SER A 28 13.57 34.11 12.80
C SER A 28 12.26 33.41 12.46
N VAL A 29 11.58 33.86 11.39
CA VAL A 29 10.30 33.26 10.96
C VAL A 29 10.52 31.83 10.44
N LEU A 30 11.60 31.58 9.70
CA LEU A 30 11.94 30.24 9.23
C LEU A 30 12.24 29.31 10.40
N HIS A 31 12.98 29.76 11.41
CA HIS A 31 13.22 28.94 12.60
C HIS A 31 11.94 28.59 13.36
N ILE A 32 11.01 29.52 13.50
CA ILE A 32 9.72 29.28 14.17
C ILE A 32 8.89 28.27 13.36
N GLN A 33 8.73 28.50 12.06
CA GLN A 33 7.86 27.67 11.24
C GLN A 33 8.44 26.28 11.02
N LEU A 34 9.74 26.15 10.77
CA LEU A 34 10.40 24.86 10.51
C LEU A 34 10.58 24.01 11.78
N LYS A 35 10.30 24.55 12.97
CA LYS A 35 10.34 23.80 14.24
C LYS A 35 9.22 22.77 14.34
N ASP A 36 8.05 23.06 13.75
CA ASP A 36 6.86 22.22 13.86
C ASP A 36 6.80 21.10 12.80
N TYR A 37 7.81 21.00 11.93
CA TYR A 37 7.88 20.01 10.85
C TYR A 37 9.12 19.12 10.97
N GLU A 38 8.96 17.84 10.65
CA GLU A 38 10.06 16.91 10.46
C GLU A 38 10.51 16.99 8.99
N ILE A 39 11.71 17.53 8.76
CA ILE A 39 12.22 17.83 7.41
C ILE A 39 13.30 16.82 7.02
N GLN A 40 13.14 16.23 5.83
CA GLN A 40 14.06 15.27 5.25
C GLN A 40 14.46 15.71 3.84
N GLU A 41 15.72 15.47 3.46
CA GLU A 41 16.24 15.79 2.13
C GLU A 41 15.57 14.95 1.05
N ARG A 42 15.12 15.58 -0.05
CA ARG A 42 14.61 14.85 -1.22
C ARG A 42 15.79 14.41 -2.09
N CYS A 43 16.18 13.14 -1.98
CA CYS A 43 17.15 12.53 -2.88
C CYS A 43 16.54 12.33 -4.28
N THR A 44 17.05 13.05 -5.28
CA THR A 44 16.61 12.95 -6.70
C THR A 44 17.55 12.07 -7.54
N GLU A 45 18.43 11.30 -6.89
CA GLU A 45 19.30 10.35 -7.56
C GLU A 45 18.64 8.96 -7.55
N VAL A 46 18.61 8.33 -8.73
CA VAL A 46 18.17 6.93 -8.92
C VAL A 46 19.21 6.01 -8.28
N VAL A 47 19.21 5.95 -6.97
CA VAL A 47 19.99 5.01 -6.17
C VAL A 47 18.98 4.15 -5.43
N LEU A 48 18.80 2.92 -5.91
CA LEU A 48 17.97 1.88 -5.27
C LEU A 48 18.65 1.30 -4.01
N HIS A 49 19.18 2.16 -3.14
CA HIS A 49 19.63 1.82 -1.79
C HIS A 49 18.67 2.35 -0.75
N ASP A 50 17.37 2.16 -0.95
CA ASP A 50 16.45 2.26 0.16
C ASP A 50 16.43 0.89 0.87
N GLY A 51 17.33 0.73 1.85
CA GLY A 51 17.31 -0.39 2.79
C GLY A 51 16.10 -0.37 3.73
N SER A 52 15.21 0.62 3.57
CA SER A 52 13.94 0.67 4.27
C SER A 52 13.03 -0.49 3.88
N ASN A 53 12.13 -0.83 4.79
CA ASN A 53 11.09 -1.84 4.54
C ASN A 53 10.26 -1.50 3.29
N LEU A 54 9.97 -0.21 3.04
CA LEU A 54 9.25 0.25 1.85
C LEU A 54 10.07 0.08 0.57
N GLY A 55 11.40 0.24 0.65
CA GLY A 55 12.30 -0.09 -0.45
C GLY A 55 12.19 -1.56 -0.88
N PHE A 56 12.07 -2.49 0.07
CA PHE A 56 11.82 -3.89 -0.22
C PHE A 56 10.45 -4.13 -0.88
N VAL A 57 9.40 -3.40 -0.51
CA VAL A 57 8.10 -3.48 -1.21
C VAL A 57 8.25 -3.04 -2.65
N ARG A 58 8.95 -1.93 -2.92
CA ARG A 58 9.15 -1.47 -4.31
C ARG A 58 9.93 -2.49 -5.14
N LYS A 59 10.96 -3.12 -4.57
CA LYS A 59 11.70 -4.23 -5.22
C LYS A 59 10.80 -5.43 -5.49
N PHE A 60 9.95 -5.81 -4.54
CA PHE A 60 8.98 -6.88 -4.72
C PHE A 60 7.99 -6.58 -5.85
N ILE A 61 7.43 -5.36 -5.89
CA ILE A 61 6.49 -4.94 -6.94
C ILE A 61 7.16 -4.95 -8.32
N ALA A 62 8.39 -4.43 -8.43
CA ALA A 62 9.17 -4.49 -9.66
C ALA A 62 9.38 -5.94 -10.13
N THR A 63 9.72 -6.84 -9.21
CA THR A 63 9.88 -8.28 -9.52
C THR A 63 8.56 -8.90 -9.98
N LYS A 64 7.45 -8.64 -9.29
CA LYS A 64 6.12 -9.16 -9.67
C LYS A 64 5.60 -8.58 -10.99
N ARG A 65 6.00 -7.35 -11.34
CA ARG A 65 5.73 -6.77 -12.65
C ARG A 65 6.46 -7.52 -13.77
N LEU A 66 7.74 -7.84 -13.56
CA LEU A 66 8.51 -8.65 -14.51
C LEU A 66 7.97 -10.08 -14.66
N GLU A 67 7.39 -10.66 -13.61
CA GLU A 67 6.67 -11.95 -13.66
C GLU A 67 5.32 -11.88 -14.42
N GLY A 68 4.93 -10.70 -14.94
CA GLY A 68 3.70 -10.53 -15.72
C GLY A 68 2.41 -10.49 -14.91
N LYS A 69 2.47 -10.08 -13.63
CA LYS A 69 1.23 -9.83 -12.86
C LYS A 69 0.51 -8.59 -13.38
N SER A 70 -0.82 -8.61 -13.33
CA SER A 70 -1.63 -7.45 -13.74
C SER A 70 -1.40 -6.26 -12.80
N GLU A 71 -1.48 -5.03 -13.34
CA GLU A 71 -1.30 -3.80 -12.55
C GLU A 71 -2.26 -3.75 -11.34
N LYS A 72 -3.51 -4.17 -11.52
CA LYS A 72 -4.47 -4.29 -10.40
C LYS A 72 -3.99 -5.21 -9.26
N THR A 73 -3.27 -6.28 -9.60
CA THR A 73 -2.67 -7.18 -8.60
C THR A 73 -1.48 -6.52 -7.91
N LEU A 74 -0.68 -5.77 -8.67
CA LEU A 74 0.48 -5.03 -8.15
C LEU A 74 0.04 -3.91 -7.19
N GLU A 75 -0.95 -3.11 -7.57
CA GLU A 75 -1.56 -2.08 -6.72
C GLU A 75 -2.07 -2.67 -5.41
N LYS A 76 -2.74 -3.83 -5.50
CA LYS A 76 -3.22 -4.54 -4.32
C LYS A 76 -2.07 -5.00 -3.43
N TYR A 77 -1.03 -5.59 -3.99
CA TYR A 77 0.15 -5.97 -3.22
C TYR A 77 0.78 -4.77 -2.55
N GLN A 78 0.96 -3.66 -3.28
CA GLN A 78 1.55 -2.44 -2.75
C GLN A 78 0.75 -1.91 -1.57
N MET A 79 -0.57 -1.74 -1.73
CA MET A 79 -1.45 -1.25 -0.67
C MET A 79 -1.46 -2.17 0.55
N ASP A 80 -1.56 -3.49 0.36
CA ASP A 80 -1.56 -4.45 1.47
C ASP A 80 -0.23 -4.41 2.26
N LEU A 81 0.91 -4.30 1.56
CA LEU A 81 2.24 -4.35 2.16
C LEU A 81 2.68 -3.02 2.79
N GLU A 82 2.32 -1.88 2.19
CA GLU A 82 2.57 -0.56 2.78
C GLU A 82 1.81 -0.41 4.11
N ASN A 83 0.55 -0.86 4.15
CA ASN A 83 -0.24 -0.89 5.39
C ASN A 83 0.37 -1.81 6.45
N LEU A 84 0.92 -2.96 6.05
CA LEU A 84 1.61 -3.86 6.97
C LEU A 84 2.85 -3.18 7.57
N ILE A 85 3.70 -2.60 6.73
CA ILE A 85 4.97 -2.00 7.14
C ILE A 85 4.74 -0.78 8.03
N GLY A 86 3.78 0.08 7.68
CA GLY A 86 3.41 1.22 8.50
C GLY A 86 2.92 0.81 9.91
N CYS A 87 2.34 -0.38 10.05
CA CYS A 87 1.89 -0.89 11.33
C CYS A 87 2.99 -1.61 12.14
N LEU A 88 3.91 -2.33 11.48
CA LEU A 88 4.87 -3.19 12.17
C LEU A 88 6.02 -2.44 12.84
N ASN A 89 6.38 -1.24 12.38
CA ASN A 89 7.48 -0.39 12.88
C ASN A 89 8.74 -1.17 13.37
N LYS A 90 9.11 -2.23 12.65
CA LYS A 90 10.20 -3.17 12.97
C LYS A 90 10.95 -3.51 11.70
N LYS A 91 12.23 -3.89 11.80
CA LYS A 91 12.99 -4.37 10.64
C LYS A 91 12.41 -5.69 10.14
N LEU A 92 12.39 -5.92 8.83
CA LEU A 92 11.82 -7.14 8.23
C LEU A 92 12.45 -8.44 8.77
N VAL A 93 13.73 -8.40 9.14
CA VAL A 93 14.47 -9.54 9.71
C VAL A 93 13.96 -9.93 11.11
N GLU A 94 13.44 -8.97 11.87
CA GLU A 94 12.92 -9.16 13.22
C GLU A 94 11.43 -9.54 13.24
N VAL A 95 10.76 -9.53 12.08
CA VAL A 95 9.34 -9.86 11.99
C VAL A 95 9.14 -11.34 12.28
N GLU A 96 8.40 -11.63 13.33
CA GLU A 96 7.98 -12.98 13.67
C GLU A 96 6.53 -13.26 13.25
N THR A 97 6.19 -14.55 13.13
CA THR A 97 4.84 -15.00 12.79
C THR A 97 3.76 -14.41 13.70
N PHE A 98 4.04 -14.24 15.00
CA PHE A 98 3.09 -13.66 15.94
C PHE A 98 2.74 -12.20 15.58
N ASN A 99 3.70 -11.39 15.15
CA ASN A 99 3.45 -10.02 14.72
C ASN A 99 2.50 -9.97 13.52
N LEU A 100 2.66 -10.90 12.57
CA LEU A 100 1.75 -11.00 11.41
C LEU A 100 0.33 -11.42 11.82
N ARG A 101 0.21 -12.33 12.80
CA ARG A 101 -1.11 -12.71 13.36
C ARG A 101 -1.78 -11.53 14.05
N LEU A 102 -1.03 -10.80 14.86
CA LEU A 102 -1.50 -9.61 15.57
C LEU A 102 -1.94 -8.51 14.59
N TYR A 103 -1.16 -8.26 13.53
CA TYR A 103 -1.55 -7.33 12.48
C TYR A 103 -2.89 -7.74 11.84
N LEU A 104 -3.03 -9.01 11.43
CA LEU A 104 -4.26 -9.48 10.77
C LEU A 104 -5.48 -9.41 11.71
N SER A 105 -5.32 -9.66 13.01
CA SER A 105 -6.43 -9.53 13.97
C SER A 105 -6.83 -8.06 14.14
N LEU A 106 -5.87 -7.16 14.38
CA LEU A 106 -6.14 -5.72 14.54
C LEU A 106 -6.74 -5.12 13.26
N TYR A 107 -6.24 -5.51 12.09
CA TYR A 107 -6.77 -5.04 10.81
C TYR A 107 -8.24 -5.44 10.63
N LYS A 108 -8.59 -6.68 11.01
CA LYS A 108 -9.97 -7.17 10.96
C LYS A 108 -10.89 -6.40 11.90
N GLU A 109 -10.46 -6.18 13.14
CA GLU A 109 -11.25 -5.48 14.16
C GLU A 109 -11.50 -4.02 13.77
N ASN A 110 -10.44 -3.31 13.35
CA ASN A 110 -10.53 -1.88 13.03
C ASN A 110 -11.34 -1.60 11.77
N ARG A 111 -11.23 -2.45 10.73
CA ARG A 111 -11.89 -2.22 9.42
C ARG A 111 -13.17 -3.03 9.23
N LYS A 112 -13.51 -3.92 10.16
CA LYS A 112 -14.68 -4.84 10.09
C LYS A 112 -14.77 -5.59 8.76
N ILE A 113 -13.62 -6.02 8.22
CA ILE A 113 -13.56 -6.68 6.91
C ILE A 113 -13.95 -8.16 6.98
N SER A 114 -14.39 -8.70 5.84
CA SER A 114 -14.71 -10.12 5.70
C SER A 114 -13.46 -11.02 5.83
N ASN A 115 -13.66 -12.27 6.26
CA ASN A 115 -12.58 -13.27 6.29
C ASN A 115 -11.97 -13.53 4.89
N ARG A 116 -12.75 -13.37 3.82
CA ARG A 116 -12.26 -13.49 2.43
C ARG A 116 -11.26 -12.37 2.10
N THR A 117 -11.57 -11.14 2.49
CA THR A 117 -10.66 -10.00 2.32
C THR A 117 -9.38 -10.21 3.14
N LEU A 118 -9.52 -10.67 4.38
CA LEU A 118 -8.40 -10.91 5.28
C LEU A 118 -7.49 -12.04 4.78
N ASP A 119 -8.03 -13.13 4.23
CA ASP A 119 -7.23 -14.19 3.61
C ASP A 119 -6.49 -13.69 2.35
N ASN A 120 -7.07 -12.75 1.61
CA ASN A 120 -6.38 -12.14 0.48
C ASN A 120 -5.19 -11.30 0.92
N ILE A 121 -5.33 -10.51 1.99
CA ILE A 121 -4.21 -9.77 2.60
C ILE A 121 -3.14 -10.76 3.08
N ARG A 122 -3.54 -11.83 3.78
CA ARG A 122 -2.62 -12.91 4.20
C ARG A 122 -1.83 -13.50 3.01
N LYS A 123 -2.46 -13.68 1.84
CA LYS A 123 -1.78 -14.14 0.62
C LYS A 123 -0.76 -13.13 0.11
N SER A 124 -1.09 -11.83 0.10
CA SER A 124 -0.15 -10.75 -0.23
C SER A 124 1.08 -10.80 0.68
N ILE A 125 0.86 -10.88 1.99
CA ILE A 125 1.91 -11.01 3.02
C ILE A 125 2.75 -12.27 2.78
N SER A 126 2.11 -13.41 2.56
CA SER A 126 2.80 -14.69 2.34
C SER A 126 3.66 -14.66 1.08
N SER A 127 3.18 -14.06 0.00
CA SER A 127 3.92 -13.88 -1.25
C SER A 127 5.17 -13.02 -1.06
N PHE A 128 5.03 -11.91 -0.33
CA PHE A 128 6.13 -10.99 -0.04
C PHE A 128 7.24 -11.63 0.82
N PHE A 129 6.88 -12.25 1.95
CA PHE A 129 7.88 -12.88 2.81
C PHE A 129 8.49 -14.17 2.23
N SER A 130 7.80 -14.82 1.29
CA SER A 130 8.41 -15.92 0.53
C SER A 130 9.47 -15.37 -0.41
N TRP A 131 9.14 -14.34 -1.20
CA TRP A 131 10.11 -13.67 -2.06
C TRP A 131 11.32 -13.13 -1.29
N LEU A 132 11.12 -12.48 -0.13
CA LEU A 132 12.22 -12.01 0.72
C LEU A 132 13.16 -13.14 1.17
N ASN A 133 12.61 -14.32 1.42
CA ASN A 133 13.39 -15.48 1.86
C ASN A 133 14.11 -16.13 0.68
N ASP A 134 13.46 -16.22 -0.47
CA ASP A 134 14.03 -16.78 -1.71
C ASP A 134 15.21 -15.95 -2.22
N GLU A 135 15.13 -14.61 -2.12
CA GLU A 135 16.22 -13.68 -2.46
C GLU A 135 17.30 -13.56 -1.37
N GLY A 136 17.13 -14.24 -0.23
CA GLY A 136 18.11 -14.25 0.87
C GLY A 136 18.14 -12.99 1.73
N PHE A 137 17.17 -12.07 1.60
CA PHE A 137 17.08 -10.88 2.46
C PHE A 137 16.73 -11.22 3.91
N ILE A 138 16.01 -12.33 4.11
CA ILE A 138 15.70 -12.88 5.43
C ILE A 138 16.07 -14.37 5.48
N SER A 139 16.59 -14.81 6.62
CA SER A 139 16.97 -16.22 6.82
C SER A 139 15.76 -17.15 6.99
N ARG A 140 14.67 -16.64 7.57
CA ARG A 140 13.44 -17.41 7.83
C ARG A 140 12.21 -16.66 7.33
N ASN A 141 11.27 -17.37 6.72
CA ASN A 141 9.98 -16.81 6.33
C ASN A 141 8.98 -16.82 7.51
N PRO A 142 8.62 -15.66 8.10
CA PRO A 142 7.67 -15.60 9.21
C PRO A 142 6.22 -15.88 8.80
N ALA A 143 5.87 -15.73 7.52
CA ALA A 143 4.55 -16.00 6.99
C ALA A 143 4.28 -17.50 6.76
N ARG A 144 5.32 -18.35 6.78
CA ARG A 144 5.20 -19.80 6.52
C ARG A 144 4.21 -20.50 7.46
N ALA A 145 4.14 -20.05 8.70
CA ALA A 145 3.24 -20.59 9.73
C ALA A 145 1.87 -19.87 9.82
N LEU A 146 1.55 -18.98 8.86
CA LEU A 146 0.23 -18.37 8.73
C LEU A 146 -0.73 -19.30 8.00
N LYS A 147 -1.52 -20.04 8.78
CA LYS A 147 -2.59 -20.90 8.25
C LYS A 147 -3.60 -20.07 7.46
N GLN A 148 -4.19 -20.69 6.45
CA GLN A 148 -5.29 -20.12 5.68
C GLN A 148 -6.45 -19.75 6.61
N ILE A 149 -7.01 -18.55 6.39
CA ILE A 149 -8.18 -18.09 7.14
C ILE A 149 -9.41 -18.69 6.48
N LYS A 150 -10.21 -19.43 7.26
CA LYS A 150 -11.42 -20.09 6.76
C LYS A 150 -12.51 -19.07 6.47
N TYR A 151 -13.15 -19.22 5.32
CA TYR A 151 -14.35 -18.49 4.94
C TYR A 151 -15.19 -19.34 3.99
N ASP A 152 -16.50 -19.14 4.03
CA ASP A 152 -17.42 -19.81 3.11
C ASP A 152 -17.33 -19.17 1.74
N LYS A 153 -16.99 -19.99 0.74
CA LYS A 153 -17.05 -19.56 -0.66
C LYS A 153 -18.52 -19.58 -1.09
N VAL A 154 -19.19 -18.45 -0.96
CA VAL A 154 -20.53 -18.27 -1.50
C VAL A 154 -20.45 -18.33 -3.02
N VAL A 155 -20.89 -19.44 -3.60
CA VAL A 155 -21.09 -19.56 -5.05
C VAL A 155 -22.42 -18.89 -5.36
N ARG A 156 -22.39 -17.81 -6.15
CA ARG A 156 -23.63 -17.18 -6.62
C ARG A 156 -24.32 -18.16 -7.57
N LYS A 157 -25.59 -18.44 -7.30
CA LYS A 157 -26.41 -19.29 -8.18
C LYS A 157 -26.70 -18.53 -9.49
N PRO A 158 -26.78 -19.22 -10.63
CA PRO A 158 -27.26 -18.61 -11.86
C PRO A 158 -28.72 -18.13 -11.68
N PHE A 159 -29.09 -17.09 -12.39
CA PHE A 159 -30.47 -16.58 -12.39
C PHE A 159 -31.43 -17.62 -12.98
N SER A 160 -32.51 -17.92 -12.26
CA SER A 160 -33.59 -18.76 -12.79
C SER A 160 -34.33 -18.04 -13.91
N ALA A 161 -35.15 -18.76 -14.69
CA ALA A 161 -36.00 -18.13 -15.70
C ALA A 161 -36.90 -17.04 -15.10
N VAL A 162 -37.44 -17.29 -13.90
CA VAL A 162 -38.28 -16.32 -13.18
C VAL A 162 -37.48 -15.10 -12.74
N ASP A 163 -36.26 -15.28 -12.25
CA ASP A 163 -35.40 -14.16 -11.84
C ASP A 163 -35.00 -13.29 -13.04
N ARG A 164 -34.81 -13.90 -14.21
CA ARG A 164 -34.53 -13.17 -15.45
C ARG A 164 -35.72 -12.31 -15.88
N GLU A 165 -36.94 -12.85 -15.88
CA GLU A 165 -38.13 -12.06 -16.22
C GLU A 165 -38.36 -10.92 -15.21
N LYS A 166 -38.08 -11.15 -13.92
CA LYS A 166 -38.08 -10.08 -12.92
C LYS A 166 -37.03 -9.00 -13.21
N LEU A 167 -35.84 -9.39 -13.65
CA LEU A 167 -34.76 -8.46 -14.02
C LEU A 167 -35.17 -7.60 -15.22
N LYS A 168 -35.77 -8.20 -16.26
CA LYS A 168 -36.27 -7.49 -17.44
C LYS A 168 -37.37 -6.49 -17.07
N ASN A 169 -38.32 -6.91 -16.23
CA ASN A 169 -39.41 -6.05 -15.77
C ASN A 169 -38.93 -4.87 -14.91
N ALA A 170 -37.73 -4.95 -14.33
CA ALA A 170 -37.12 -3.87 -13.54
C ALA A 170 -36.28 -2.90 -14.39
N CYS A 171 -36.06 -3.17 -15.68
CA CYS A 171 -35.33 -2.27 -16.57
C CYS A 171 -36.23 -1.10 -17.01
N GLU A 172 -35.79 0.13 -16.74
CA GLU A 172 -36.55 1.35 -17.12
C GLU A 172 -36.24 1.82 -18.54
N PHE A 173 -35.05 1.49 -19.06
CA PHE A 173 -34.60 1.92 -20.38
C PHE A 173 -34.40 0.74 -21.33
N LEU A 174 -34.69 0.96 -22.62
CA LEU A 174 -34.49 -0.02 -23.69
C LEU A 174 -33.03 -0.51 -23.76
N ARG A 175 -32.07 0.34 -23.39
CA ARG A 175 -30.65 0.01 -23.32
C ARG A 175 -30.36 -1.07 -22.27
N ASP A 176 -30.98 -0.98 -21.09
CA ASP A 176 -30.74 -1.92 -19.99
C ASP A 176 -31.31 -3.30 -20.33
N LEU A 177 -32.47 -3.32 -20.99
CA LEU A 177 -33.07 -4.54 -21.52
C LEU A 177 -32.17 -5.18 -22.60
N ALA A 178 -31.66 -4.38 -23.54
CA ALA A 178 -30.75 -4.87 -24.56
C ALA A 178 -29.43 -5.40 -23.96
N LEU A 179 -28.88 -4.73 -22.95
CA LEU A 179 -27.67 -5.16 -22.25
C LEU A 179 -27.89 -6.47 -21.48
N THR A 180 -29.02 -6.62 -20.80
CA THR A 180 -29.34 -7.86 -20.06
C THR A 180 -29.48 -9.06 -20.99
N GLU A 181 -30.16 -8.91 -22.12
CA GLU A 181 -30.25 -9.97 -23.15
C GLU A 181 -28.90 -10.26 -23.81
N PHE A 182 -28.13 -9.22 -24.14
CA PHE A 182 -26.80 -9.37 -24.73
C PHE A 182 -25.84 -10.12 -23.81
N LEU A 183 -25.76 -9.75 -22.52
CA LEU A 183 -24.91 -10.42 -21.53
C LEU A 183 -25.33 -11.88 -21.33
N TYR A 184 -26.63 -12.17 -21.35
CA TYR A 184 -27.11 -13.55 -21.24
C TYR A 184 -26.74 -14.40 -22.46
N ALA A 185 -26.85 -13.84 -23.66
CA ALA A 185 -26.54 -14.55 -24.91
C ALA A 185 -25.04 -14.73 -25.16
N SER A 186 -24.20 -13.80 -24.70
CA SER A 186 -22.75 -13.79 -24.97
C SER A 186 -21.87 -14.32 -23.83
N GLY A 187 -22.39 -14.39 -22.59
CA GLY A 187 -21.69 -14.93 -21.41
C GLY A 187 -20.88 -13.91 -20.64
#